data_AF-A0A2M6ZRV3-F1
#
_entry.id   AF-A0A2M6ZRV3-F1
#
_cell.length_a   1.000
_cell.length_b   1.000
_cell.length_c   1.000
_cell.angle_alpha   90.00
_cell.angle_beta   90.00
_cell.angle_gamma   90.00
#
_symmetry.space_group_name_H-M   'P 1'
#
loop_
_entity.id
_entity.type
_entity.pdbx_description
1 polymer ?
#
loop_
_entity_poly.entity_id
_entity_poly.type
_entity_poly.pdbx_seq_one_letter_code
_entity_poly.pdbx_strand_id
1 'polypeptide(L)'
;MLKNILFGVLVIVFVSNPVFAADELTNRILELENRVKAIQQTYLTNNEDVAKAIARSDNVQQEFVSVKGELDTNKHLIEAHSKELERMIIDLEHRLTGIEERLDIFSKQIVQVMEKVAPNVAKEGSLYQGALDEVNEGEYLKAAAKFVSFISSFPKSSFISNAQYWVGECFFSVKDYKRAIKEFDVVVQKYPRSDKAATALMRQGDSFYELDMLDQAKPFYEKVLKDYSASPEVVKVKVKLQRVEERKNELAGKNEAVQDNKHTAYPIETIEQQRTKPDIENNIEIPVGDVKKSDLEF
;
A
#
# COMPACT_ATOMS: atom_id res chain seq x y z
N MET A 1 -13.60 -97.43 68.49
CA MET A 1 -12.40 -96.69 68.91
C MET A 1 -12.27 -95.44 68.02
N LEU A 2 -12.01 -94.27 68.63
CA LEU A 2 -11.65 -92.99 68.00
C LEU A 2 -10.54 -93.14 66.92
N LYS A 3 -10.38 -92.32 65.85
CA LYS A 3 -10.17 -90.85 65.81
C LYS A 3 -10.15 -90.28 64.34
N ASN A 4 -10.85 -89.16 64.11
CA ASN A 4 -10.65 -87.92 63.28
C ASN A 4 -10.01 -87.96 61.86
N ILE A 5 -10.29 -87.07 60.87
CA ILE A 5 -10.56 -85.60 60.82
C ILE A 5 -11.37 -85.34 59.51
N LEU A 6 -12.66 -84.96 59.46
CA LEU A 6 -13.35 -83.67 59.64
C LEU A 6 -12.69 -82.40 59.03
N PHE A 7 -13.12 -81.97 57.85
CA PHE A 7 -13.81 -80.67 57.72
C PHE A 7 -14.51 -80.55 56.36
N GLY A 8 -15.84 -80.56 56.42
CA GLY A 8 -16.74 -80.37 55.27
C GLY A 8 -16.89 -78.90 54.94
N VAL A 9 -17.01 -78.64 53.64
CA VAL A 9 -17.43 -77.37 53.05
C VAL A 9 -18.87 -77.10 53.47
N LEU A 10 -19.06 -76.20 54.44
CA LEU A 10 -20.37 -75.67 54.79
C LEU A 10 -20.62 -74.43 53.91
N VAL A 11 -21.56 -74.57 52.98
CA VAL A 11 -22.10 -73.49 52.14
C VAL A 11 -22.66 -72.40 53.04
N ILE A 12 -21.96 -71.26 53.13
CA ILE A 12 -22.53 -70.02 53.64
C ILE A 12 -23.32 -69.42 52.48
N VAL A 13 -24.64 -69.53 52.58
CA VAL A 13 -25.58 -68.78 51.75
C VAL A 13 -25.44 -67.30 52.11
N PHE A 14 -24.56 -66.60 51.40
CA PHE A 14 -24.65 -65.15 51.27
C PHE A 14 -25.84 -64.88 50.36
N VAL A 15 -26.97 -64.48 50.93
CA VAL A 15 -28.06 -63.83 50.21
C VAL A 15 -27.58 -62.44 49.81
N SER A 16 -26.76 -62.36 48.78
CA SER A 16 -26.59 -61.14 47.98
C SER A 16 -27.76 -61.10 47.00
N ASN A 17 -28.68 -60.17 47.21
CA ASN A 17 -29.85 -59.94 46.35
C ASN A 17 -29.47 -59.91 44.85
N PRO A 18 -29.90 -60.89 44.02
CA PRO A 18 -29.62 -60.87 42.58
C PRO A 18 -30.42 -59.80 41.83
N VAL A 19 -31.47 -59.26 42.46
CA VAL A 19 -32.40 -58.29 41.85
C VAL A 19 -31.77 -56.89 41.71
N PHE A 20 -30.93 -56.45 42.66
CA PHE A 20 -30.29 -55.13 42.59
C PHE A 20 -29.14 -55.05 41.58
N ALA A 21 -28.42 -56.15 41.35
CA ALA A 21 -27.34 -56.21 40.35
C ALA A 21 -27.88 -56.30 38.91
N ALA A 22 -29.08 -56.83 38.72
CA ALA A 22 -29.75 -56.90 37.42
C ALA A 22 -30.18 -55.51 36.93
N ASP A 23 -30.82 -54.70 37.79
CA ASP A 23 -31.25 -53.34 37.44
C ASP A 23 -30.08 -52.41 37.09
N GLU A 24 -28.96 -52.50 37.81
CA GLU A 24 -27.75 -51.71 37.50
C GLU A 24 -27.10 -52.13 36.18
N LEU A 25 -27.10 -53.43 35.86
CA LEU A 25 -26.63 -53.95 34.59
C LEU A 25 -27.53 -53.49 33.43
N THR A 26 -28.86 -53.54 33.60
CA THR A 26 -29.82 -53.07 32.59
C THR A 26 -29.70 -51.56 32.34
N ASN A 27 -29.50 -50.76 33.39
CA ASN A 27 -29.28 -49.32 33.27
C ASN A 27 -27.97 -49.00 32.53
N ARG A 28 -26.89 -49.74 32.80
CA ARG A 28 -25.61 -49.59 32.06
C ARG A 28 -25.73 -49.99 30.59
N ILE A 29 -26.48 -51.04 30.28
CA ILE A 29 -26.74 -51.45 28.88
C ILE A 29 -27.51 -50.35 28.15
N LEU A 30 -28.56 -49.80 28.77
CA LEU A 30 -29.34 -48.70 28.19
C LEU A 30 -28.49 -47.44 27.97
N GLU A 31 -27.63 -47.09 28.93
CA GLU A 31 -26.70 -45.97 28.80
C GLU A 31 -25.70 -46.20 27.65
N LEU A 32 -25.15 -47.41 27.53
CA LEU A 32 -24.26 -47.78 26.43
C LEU A 32 -24.97 -47.71 25.07
N GLU A 33 -26.21 -48.19 24.95
CA GLU A 33 -27.00 -48.06 23.73
C GLU A 33 -27.24 -46.59 23.35
N ASN A 34 -27.54 -45.75 24.32
CA ASN A 34 -27.72 -44.31 24.10
C ASN A 34 -26.39 -43.63 23.68
N ARG A 35 -25.27 -44.01 24.30
CA ARG A 35 -23.93 -43.53 23.91
C ARG A 35 -23.55 -43.99 22.50
N VAL A 36 -23.83 -45.24 22.14
CA VAL A 36 -23.58 -45.77 20.79
C VAL A 36 -24.44 -45.01 19.76
N LYS A 37 -25.72 -44.75 20.05
CA LYS A 37 -26.57 -43.91 19.18
C LYS A 37 -26.03 -42.49 19.02
N ALA A 38 -25.62 -41.86 20.12
CA ALA A 38 -25.04 -40.51 20.09
C ALA A 38 -23.73 -40.47 19.28
N ILE A 39 -22.89 -41.49 19.43
CA ILE A 39 -21.65 -41.65 18.66
C ILE A 39 -21.97 -41.84 17.17
N GLN A 40 -22.91 -42.72 16.81
CA GLN A 40 -23.34 -42.93 15.42
C GLN A 40 -23.89 -41.65 14.80
N GLN A 41 -24.72 -40.91 15.53
CA GLN A 41 -25.24 -39.62 15.09
C GLN A 41 -24.10 -38.62 14.85
N THR A 42 -23.16 -38.53 15.78
CA THR A 42 -21.96 -37.68 15.65
C THR A 42 -21.12 -38.08 14.44
N TYR A 43 -20.93 -39.39 14.18
CA TYR A 43 -20.24 -39.88 12.99
C TYR A 43 -20.95 -39.46 11.69
N LEU A 44 -22.28 -39.56 11.64
CA LEU A 44 -23.06 -39.14 10.47
C LEU A 44 -22.95 -37.62 10.23
N THR A 45 -23.10 -36.82 11.28
CA THR A 45 -22.95 -35.35 11.19
C THR A 45 -21.53 -34.95 10.80
N ASN A 46 -20.51 -35.56 11.40
CA ASN A 46 -19.12 -35.30 11.03
C ASN A 46 -18.84 -35.68 9.57
N ASN A 47 -19.38 -36.79 9.08
CA ASN A 47 -19.23 -37.19 7.68
C ASN A 47 -19.91 -36.18 6.73
N GLU A 48 -21.08 -35.64 7.11
CA GLU A 48 -21.77 -34.60 6.36
C GLU A 48 -20.97 -33.29 6.33
N ASP A 49 -20.40 -32.87 7.45
CA ASP A 49 -19.59 -31.65 7.56
C ASP A 49 -18.26 -31.79 6.79
N VAL A 50 -17.63 -32.96 6.83
CA VAL A 50 -16.45 -33.27 6.01
C VAL A 50 -16.80 -33.20 4.52
N ALA A 51 -17.93 -33.75 4.10
CA ALA A 51 -18.37 -33.66 2.71
C ALA A 51 -18.62 -32.20 2.27
N LYS A 52 -19.24 -31.38 3.12
CA LYS A 52 -19.43 -29.94 2.87
C LYS A 52 -18.09 -29.19 2.80
N ALA A 53 -17.15 -29.52 3.68
CA ALA A 53 -15.82 -28.91 3.67
C ALA A 53 -15.04 -29.26 2.39
N ILE A 54 -15.13 -30.50 1.91
CA ILE A 54 -14.54 -30.93 0.63
C ILE A 54 -15.18 -30.15 -0.52
N ALA A 55 -16.51 -30.09 -0.60
CA ALA A 55 -17.19 -29.35 -1.66
C ALA A 55 -16.82 -27.86 -1.66
N ARG A 56 -16.67 -27.24 -0.48
CA ARG A 56 -16.20 -25.85 -0.37
C ARG A 56 -14.74 -25.71 -0.82
N SER A 57 -13.89 -26.66 -0.46
CA SER A 57 -12.48 -26.70 -0.88
C SER A 57 -12.37 -26.79 -2.40
N ASP A 58 -13.16 -27.65 -3.03
CA ASP A 58 -13.19 -27.81 -4.48
C ASP A 58 -13.64 -26.53 -5.19
N ASN A 59 -14.67 -25.86 -4.67
CA ASN A 59 -15.13 -24.56 -5.19
C ASN A 59 -14.04 -23.48 -5.10
N VAL A 60 -13.37 -23.38 -3.95
CA VAL A 60 -12.26 -22.41 -3.76
C VAL A 60 -11.11 -22.72 -4.72
N GLN A 61 -10.79 -24.00 -4.93
CA GLN A 61 -9.74 -24.40 -5.86
C GLN A 61 -10.11 -24.04 -7.30
N GLN A 62 -11.37 -24.19 -7.69
CA GLN A 62 -11.87 -23.80 -9.01
C GLN A 62 -11.82 -22.28 -9.20
N GLU A 63 -12.26 -21.50 -8.22
CA GLU A 63 -12.16 -20.03 -8.24
C GLU A 63 -10.70 -19.58 -8.33
N PHE A 64 -9.79 -20.21 -7.58
CA PHE A 64 -8.37 -19.90 -7.62
C PHE A 64 -7.76 -20.13 -9.02
N VAL A 65 -8.11 -21.24 -9.67
CA VAL A 65 -7.68 -21.50 -11.05
C VAL A 65 -8.25 -20.46 -12.02
N SER A 66 -9.51 -20.07 -11.85
CA SER A 66 -10.14 -19.02 -12.68
C SER A 66 -9.44 -17.68 -12.52
N VAL A 67 -9.26 -17.21 -11.28
CA VAL A 67 -8.59 -15.94 -10.96
C VAL A 67 -7.16 -15.94 -11.47
N LYS A 68 -6.44 -17.06 -11.33
CA LYS A 68 -5.09 -17.19 -11.89
C LYS A 68 -5.09 -17.05 -13.42
N GLY A 69 -6.06 -17.66 -14.11
CA GLY A 69 -6.20 -17.51 -15.56
C GLY A 69 -6.49 -16.06 -15.98
N GLU A 70 -7.36 -15.36 -15.24
CA GLU A 70 -7.64 -13.94 -15.47
C GLU A 70 -6.40 -13.07 -15.18
N LEU A 71 -5.64 -13.39 -14.13
CA LEU A 71 -4.40 -12.69 -13.79
C LEU A 71 -3.34 -12.85 -14.89
N ASP A 72 -3.14 -14.07 -15.39
CA ASP A 72 -2.20 -14.36 -16.48
C ASP A 72 -2.63 -13.62 -17.76
N THR A 73 -3.93 -13.59 -18.05
CA THR A 73 -4.49 -12.83 -19.18
C THR A 73 -4.24 -11.33 -19.03
N ASN A 74 -4.54 -10.76 -17.86
CA ASN A 74 -4.32 -9.35 -17.56
C ASN A 74 -2.84 -8.98 -17.63
N LYS A 75 -1.95 -9.85 -17.16
CA LYS A 75 -0.50 -9.65 -17.26
C LYS A 75 -0.06 -9.54 -18.73
N HIS A 76 -0.53 -10.44 -19.59
CA HIS A 76 -0.21 -10.38 -21.02
C HIS A 76 -0.79 -9.14 -21.71
N LEU A 77 -2.01 -8.72 -21.34
CA LEU A 77 -2.59 -7.47 -21.83
C LEU A 77 -1.76 -6.26 -21.40
N ILE A 78 -1.35 -6.18 -20.14
CA ILE A 78 -0.49 -5.11 -19.64
C ILE A 78 0.84 -5.08 -20.39
N GLU A 79 1.48 -6.24 -20.61
CA GLU A 79 2.73 -6.33 -21.36
C GLU A 79 2.55 -5.91 -22.83
N ALA A 80 1.45 -6.32 -23.46
CA ALA A 80 1.14 -5.94 -24.84
C ALA A 80 0.89 -4.43 -24.98
N HIS A 81 0.09 -3.85 -24.08
CA HIS A 81 -0.18 -2.41 -24.04
C HIS A 81 1.09 -1.61 -23.73
N SER A 82 1.94 -2.10 -22.84
CA SER A 82 3.21 -1.43 -22.50
C SER A 82 4.13 -1.37 -23.72
N LYS A 83 4.27 -2.47 -24.48
CA LYS A 83 5.05 -2.49 -25.73
C LYS A 83 4.47 -1.57 -26.80
N GLU A 84 3.16 -1.47 -26.91
CA GLU A 84 2.52 -0.56 -27.86
C GLU A 84 2.76 0.91 -27.47
N LEU A 85 2.68 1.22 -26.18
CA LEU A 85 3.03 2.55 -25.66
C LEU A 85 4.49 2.88 -25.96
N GLU A 86 5.43 1.96 -25.74
CA GLU A 86 6.86 2.17 -26.07
C GLU A 86 7.06 2.49 -27.55
N ARG A 87 6.42 1.74 -28.46
CA ARG A 87 6.49 2.00 -29.90
C ARG A 87 5.92 3.37 -30.27
N MET A 88 4.79 3.73 -29.68
CA MET A 88 4.15 5.01 -29.93
C MET A 88 5.01 6.16 -29.42
N ILE A 89 5.66 6.01 -28.25
CA ILE A 89 6.61 6.99 -27.72
C ILE A 89 7.76 7.19 -28.71
N ILE A 90 8.36 6.13 -29.22
CA ILE A 90 9.47 6.22 -30.19
C ILE A 90 9.04 6.91 -31.50
N ASP A 91 7.85 6.60 -32.03
CA ASP A 91 7.31 7.28 -33.23
C ASP A 91 7.08 8.77 -32.95
N LEU A 92 6.50 9.10 -31.80
CA LEU A 92 6.24 10.47 -31.40
C LEU A 92 7.54 11.26 -31.19
N GLU A 93 8.56 10.65 -30.59
CA GLU A 93 9.88 11.25 -30.43
C GLU A 93 10.50 11.60 -31.78
N HIS A 94 10.50 10.66 -32.73
CA HIS A 94 11.05 10.93 -34.07
C HIS A 94 10.29 12.05 -34.80
N ARG A 95 8.96 12.06 -34.70
CA ARG A 95 8.12 13.11 -35.28
C ARG A 95 8.34 14.46 -34.60
N LEU A 96 8.55 14.46 -33.29
CA LEU A 96 8.86 15.66 -32.53
C LEU A 96 10.19 16.27 -32.98
N THR A 97 11.25 15.46 -33.10
CA THR A 97 12.56 15.93 -33.60
C THR A 97 12.43 16.59 -34.98
N GLY A 98 11.69 15.96 -35.91
CA GLY A 98 11.49 16.54 -37.24
C GLY A 98 10.70 17.86 -37.24
N ILE A 99 9.81 18.06 -36.27
CA ILE A 99 9.08 19.32 -36.09
C ILE A 99 10.00 20.37 -35.46
N GLU A 100 10.79 19.99 -34.45
CA GLU A 100 11.74 20.87 -33.77
C GLU A 100 12.79 21.44 -34.73
N GLU A 101 13.37 20.60 -35.62
CA GLU A 101 14.31 21.06 -36.65
C GLU A 101 13.68 22.09 -37.60
N ARG A 102 12.43 21.86 -38.04
CA ARG A 102 11.72 22.79 -38.91
C ARG A 102 11.37 24.09 -38.20
N LEU A 103 10.97 24.02 -36.93
CA LEU A 103 10.69 25.19 -36.11
C LEU A 103 11.94 26.03 -35.85
N ASP A 104 13.11 25.41 -35.64
CA ASP A 104 14.37 26.12 -35.47
C ASP A 104 14.74 26.93 -36.72
N ILE A 105 14.68 26.31 -37.90
CA ILE A 105 14.95 26.99 -39.18
C ILE A 105 13.99 28.16 -39.37
N PHE A 106 12.69 27.94 -39.12
CA PHE A 106 11.67 28.96 -39.28
C PHE A 106 11.83 30.12 -38.28
N SER A 107 12.14 29.80 -37.02
CA SER A 107 12.41 30.79 -35.97
C SER A 107 13.58 31.69 -36.34
N LYS A 108 14.70 31.11 -36.81
CA LYS A 108 15.87 31.85 -37.28
C LYS A 108 15.52 32.82 -38.40
N GLN A 109 14.68 32.41 -39.36
CA GLN A 109 14.22 33.28 -40.43
C GLN A 109 13.37 34.44 -39.93
N ILE A 110 12.45 34.19 -39.00
CA ILE A 110 11.62 35.25 -38.39
C ILE A 110 12.51 36.25 -37.64
N VAL A 111 13.46 35.79 -36.82
CA VAL A 111 14.35 36.69 -36.07
C VAL A 111 15.13 37.60 -37.02
N GLN A 112 15.70 37.06 -38.10
CA GLN A 112 16.44 37.87 -39.08
C GLN A 112 15.57 38.95 -39.76
N VAL A 113 14.30 38.66 -40.03
CA VAL A 113 13.37 39.65 -40.59
C VAL A 113 12.99 40.68 -39.53
N MET A 114 12.68 40.24 -38.32
CA MET A 114 12.27 41.10 -37.22
C MET A 114 13.39 42.02 -36.75
N GLU A 115 14.67 41.60 -36.80
CA GLU A 115 15.81 42.47 -36.50
C GLU A 115 15.85 43.69 -37.41
N LYS A 116 15.42 43.54 -38.67
CA LYS A 116 15.38 44.64 -39.65
C LYS A 116 14.14 45.51 -39.51
N VAL A 117 13.00 44.92 -39.15
CA VAL A 117 11.69 45.60 -39.16
C VAL A 117 11.31 46.17 -37.79
N ALA A 118 11.66 45.48 -36.70
CA ALA A 118 11.31 45.84 -35.33
C ALA A 118 12.40 45.33 -34.35
N PRO A 119 13.57 45.99 -34.31
CA PRO A 119 14.75 45.49 -33.59
C PRO A 119 14.52 45.27 -32.09
N ASN A 120 13.68 46.09 -31.44
CA ASN A 120 13.35 45.90 -30.03
C ASN A 120 12.51 44.62 -29.79
N VAL A 121 11.58 44.30 -30.70
CA VAL A 121 10.78 43.07 -30.62
C VAL A 121 11.65 41.84 -30.90
N ALA A 122 12.58 41.94 -31.86
CA ALA A 122 13.55 40.89 -32.12
C ALA A 122 14.48 40.65 -30.92
N LYS A 123 14.97 41.73 -30.30
CA LYS A 123 15.81 41.65 -29.10
C LYS A 123 15.06 41.07 -27.90
N GLU A 124 13.79 41.45 -27.72
CA GLU A 124 12.90 40.86 -26.72
C GLU A 124 12.77 39.35 -26.94
N GLY A 125 12.37 38.94 -28.14
CA GLY A 125 12.24 37.53 -28.50
C GLY A 125 13.53 36.73 -28.32
N SER A 126 14.67 37.27 -28.75
CA SER A 126 15.98 36.63 -28.62
C SER A 126 16.41 36.44 -27.17
N LEU A 127 16.20 37.45 -26.30
CA LEU A 127 16.54 37.33 -24.88
C LEU A 127 15.63 36.35 -24.14
N TYR A 128 14.35 36.31 -24.51
CA TYR A 128 13.41 35.33 -23.96
C TYR A 128 13.76 33.90 -24.40
N GLN A 129 14.05 33.70 -25.69
CA GLN A 129 14.44 32.40 -26.23
C GLN A 129 15.74 31.91 -25.62
N GLY A 130 16.76 32.77 -25.54
CA GLY A 130 18.04 32.40 -24.92
C GLY A 130 17.93 32.05 -23.43
N ALA A 131 16.86 32.44 -22.74
CA ALA A 131 16.56 31.99 -21.38
C ALA A 131 15.90 30.60 -21.38
N LEU A 132 15.01 30.32 -22.33
CA LEU A 132 14.42 28.99 -22.53
C LEU A 132 15.46 27.94 -22.95
N ASP A 133 16.44 28.33 -23.76
CA ASP A 133 17.50 27.41 -24.20
C ASP A 133 18.28 26.87 -22.99
N GLU A 134 18.59 27.72 -22.00
CA GLU A 134 19.22 27.29 -20.74
C GLU A 134 18.30 26.38 -19.91
N VAL A 135 16.97 26.54 -19.98
CA VAL A 135 16.03 25.60 -19.34
C VAL A 135 16.12 24.23 -20.00
N ASN A 136 16.18 24.19 -21.33
CA ASN A 136 16.28 22.95 -22.10
C ASN A 136 17.62 22.25 -21.85
N GLU A 137 18.70 23.00 -21.64
CA GLU A 137 20.01 22.48 -21.25
C GLU A 137 20.08 22.02 -19.78
N GLY A 138 19.04 22.29 -18.97
CA GLY A 138 18.99 21.96 -17.54
C GLY A 138 19.75 22.95 -16.64
N GLU A 139 20.24 24.04 -17.21
CA GLU A 139 21.02 25.08 -16.53
C GLU A 139 20.10 26.11 -15.83
N TYR A 140 19.24 25.62 -14.94
CA TYR A 140 18.13 26.39 -14.37
C TYR A 140 18.54 27.70 -13.67
N LEU A 141 19.70 27.76 -13.01
CA LEU A 141 20.16 29.00 -12.37
C LEU A 141 20.58 30.06 -13.40
N LYS A 142 21.19 29.65 -14.52
CA LYS A 142 21.51 30.56 -15.63
C LYS A 142 20.23 31.03 -16.31
N ALA A 143 19.30 30.11 -16.55
CA ALA A 143 17.97 30.42 -17.08
C ALA A 143 17.24 31.47 -16.22
N ALA A 144 17.18 31.26 -14.90
CA ALA A 144 16.58 32.22 -13.96
C ALA A 144 17.21 33.61 -14.06
N ALA A 145 18.55 33.69 -14.12
CA ALA A 145 19.25 34.96 -14.28
C ALA A 145 18.90 35.65 -15.61
N LYS A 146 18.82 34.91 -16.72
CA LYS A 146 18.42 35.44 -18.02
C LYS A 146 16.96 35.93 -18.02
N PHE A 147 16.02 35.19 -17.41
CA PHE A 147 14.64 35.65 -17.26
C PHE A 147 14.51 36.90 -16.40
N VAL A 148 15.27 37.02 -15.30
CA VAL A 148 15.31 38.23 -14.47
C VAL A 148 15.84 39.43 -15.27
N SER A 149 16.89 39.22 -16.08
CA SER A 149 17.41 40.23 -17.00
C SER A 149 16.37 40.63 -18.05
N PHE A 150 15.62 39.67 -18.59
CA PHE A 150 14.53 39.92 -19.53
C PHE A 150 13.42 40.79 -18.90
N ILE A 151 12.94 40.42 -17.70
CA ILE A 151 11.90 41.16 -16.97
C ILE A 151 12.36 42.62 -16.72
N SER A 152 13.62 42.81 -16.37
CA SER A 152 14.20 44.13 -16.12
C SER A 152 14.34 44.95 -17.41
N SER A 153 14.68 44.31 -18.51
CA SER A 153 14.90 44.96 -19.82
C SER A 153 13.59 45.28 -20.55
N PHE A 154 12.55 44.47 -20.36
CA PHE A 154 11.26 44.58 -21.04
C PHE A 154 10.08 44.55 -20.05
N PRO A 155 9.95 45.54 -19.14
CA PRO A 155 8.92 45.55 -18.10
C PRO A 155 7.48 45.70 -18.62
N LYS A 156 7.31 45.98 -19.92
CA LYS A 156 6.00 46.09 -20.61
C LYS A 156 5.74 44.94 -21.59
N SER A 157 6.61 43.93 -21.60
CA SER A 157 6.47 42.75 -22.46
C SER A 157 5.17 42.00 -22.17
N SER A 158 4.54 41.46 -23.21
CA SER A 158 3.43 40.50 -23.05
C SER A 158 3.89 39.17 -22.44
N PHE A 159 5.19 38.86 -22.49
CA PHE A 159 5.77 37.65 -21.91
C PHE A 159 6.15 37.81 -20.43
N ILE A 160 5.98 38.97 -19.82
CA ILE A 160 6.52 39.25 -18.47
C ILE A 160 5.96 38.29 -17.40
N SER A 161 4.69 37.93 -17.48
CA SER A 161 4.08 36.97 -16.55
C SER A 161 4.60 35.55 -16.78
N ASN A 162 4.92 35.21 -18.02
CA ASN A 162 5.51 33.91 -18.37
C ASN A 162 6.99 33.84 -17.94
N ALA A 163 7.77 34.89 -18.19
CA ALA A 163 9.15 35.00 -17.73
C ALA A 163 9.21 34.88 -16.20
N GLN A 164 8.35 35.59 -15.47
CA GLN A 164 8.28 35.53 -14.01
C GLN A 164 7.91 34.12 -13.52
N TYR A 165 6.98 33.45 -14.20
CA TYR A 165 6.67 32.04 -13.93
C TYR A 165 7.88 31.14 -14.14
N TRP A 166 8.63 31.30 -15.23
CA TRP A 166 9.83 30.53 -15.51
C TRP A 166 10.94 30.72 -14.48
N VAL A 167 11.09 31.92 -13.89
CA VAL A 167 12.01 32.12 -12.76
C VAL A 167 11.61 31.19 -11.59
N GLY A 168 10.31 31.12 -11.28
CA GLY A 168 9.79 30.21 -10.25
C GLY A 168 10.04 28.73 -10.59
N GLU A 169 9.77 28.32 -11.83
CA GLU A 169 10.04 26.96 -12.31
C GLU A 169 11.52 26.60 -12.18
N CYS A 170 12.42 27.52 -12.54
CA CYS A 170 13.86 27.29 -12.41
C CYS A 170 14.28 27.04 -10.96
N PHE A 171 13.74 27.82 -10.01
CA PHE A 171 13.99 27.59 -8.59
C PHE A 171 13.37 26.28 -8.09
N PHE A 172 12.19 25.94 -8.58
CA PHE A 172 11.54 24.66 -8.27
C PHE A 172 12.40 23.48 -8.74
N SER A 173 12.93 23.54 -9.97
CA SER A 173 13.77 22.48 -10.55
C SER A 173 15.07 22.24 -9.78
N VAL A 174 15.67 23.29 -9.20
CA VAL A 174 16.85 23.15 -8.32
C VAL A 174 16.49 22.86 -6.86
N LYS A 175 15.22 22.52 -6.59
CA LYS A 175 14.67 22.21 -5.27
C LYS A 175 14.74 23.36 -4.27
N ASP A 176 14.91 24.59 -4.75
CA ASP A 176 14.74 25.77 -3.91
C ASP A 176 13.28 26.21 -3.89
N TYR A 177 12.47 25.39 -3.23
CA TYR A 177 11.04 25.59 -3.12
C TYR A 177 10.68 26.91 -2.42
N LYS A 178 11.53 27.40 -1.52
CA LYS A 178 11.31 28.68 -0.81
C LYS A 178 11.41 29.87 -1.77
N ARG A 179 12.40 29.89 -2.66
CA ARG A 179 12.48 30.92 -3.70
C ARG A 179 11.37 30.73 -4.73
N ALA A 180 11.10 29.49 -5.15
CA ALA A 180 10.02 29.19 -6.09
C ALA A 180 8.66 29.76 -5.61
N ILE A 181 8.29 29.53 -4.35
CA ILE A 181 7.06 30.08 -3.73
C ILE A 181 6.97 31.60 -3.91
N LYS A 182 8.07 32.33 -3.68
CA LYS A 182 8.10 33.79 -3.80
C LYS A 182 7.90 34.23 -5.24
N GLU A 183 8.59 33.60 -6.18
CA GLU A 183 8.49 33.99 -7.59
C GLU A 183 7.12 33.64 -8.18
N PHE A 184 6.53 32.51 -7.80
CA PHE A 184 5.16 32.18 -8.18
C PHE A 184 4.14 33.14 -7.54
N ASP A 185 4.37 33.58 -6.29
CA ASP A 185 3.52 34.61 -5.67
C ASP A 185 3.53 35.90 -6.49
N VAL A 186 4.70 36.32 -6.98
CA VAL A 186 4.78 37.50 -7.85
C VAL A 186 3.88 37.35 -9.08
N VAL A 187 3.78 36.16 -9.68
CA VAL A 187 2.87 35.92 -10.81
C VAL A 187 1.42 36.10 -10.39
N VAL A 188 1.00 35.47 -9.29
CA VAL A 188 -0.39 35.52 -8.81
C VAL A 188 -0.78 36.94 -8.39
N GLN A 189 0.11 37.68 -7.73
CA GLN A 189 -0.18 39.03 -7.23
C GLN A 189 -0.15 40.09 -8.34
N LYS A 190 0.87 40.06 -9.21
CA LYS A 190 1.04 41.10 -10.24
C LYS A 190 0.28 40.78 -11.53
N TYR A 191 0.09 39.50 -11.84
CA TYR A 191 -0.50 39.05 -13.10
C TYR A 191 -1.66 38.06 -12.90
N PRO A 192 -2.67 38.36 -12.04
CA PRO A 192 -3.74 37.42 -11.66
C PRO A 192 -4.64 36.98 -12.82
N ARG A 193 -4.63 37.72 -13.94
CA ARG A 193 -5.41 37.40 -15.15
C ARG A 193 -4.59 36.73 -16.25
N SER A 194 -3.31 36.47 -16.01
CA SER A 194 -2.46 35.81 -17.00
C SER A 194 -2.76 34.32 -17.08
N ASP A 195 -2.48 33.72 -18.24
CA ASP A 195 -2.58 32.26 -18.47
C ASP A 195 -1.59 31.43 -17.62
N LYS A 196 -0.81 32.09 -16.75
CA LYS A 196 0.13 31.46 -15.82
C LYS A 196 -0.30 31.62 -14.36
N ALA A 197 -1.34 32.40 -14.07
CA ALA A 197 -1.77 32.68 -12.70
C ALA A 197 -2.25 31.41 -11.98
N ALA A 198 -3.14 30.63 -12.61
CA ALA A 198 -3.63 29.37 -12.06
C ALA A 198 -2.49 28.34 -11.89
N THR A 199 -1.63 28.20 -12.91
CA THR A 199 -0.47 27.30 -12.88
C THR A 199 0.51 27.70 -11.78
N ALA A 200 0.83 28.99 -11.65
CA ALA A 200 1.73 29.51 -10.60
C ALA A 200 1.16 29.24 -9.20
N LEU A 201 -0.14 29.47 -9.00
CA LEU A 201 -0.80 29.20 -7.73
C LEU A 201 -0.77 27.71 -7.37
N MET A 202 -1.01 26.83 -8.35
CA MET A 202 -0.82 25.39 -8.16
C MET A 202 0.65 25.06 -7.81
N ARG A 203 1.62 25.68 -8.48
CA ARG A 203 3.05 25.48 -8.22
C ARG A 203 3.50 25.98 -6.85
N GLN A 204 2.85 26.99 -6.28
CA GLN A 204 3.06 27.35 -4.86
C GLN A 204 2.64 26.20 -3.95
N GLY A 205 1.45 25.61 -4.19
CA GLY A 205 1.00 24.41 -3.49
C GLY A 205 1.99 23.24 -3.64
N ASP A 206 2.48 23.00 -4.86
CA ASP A 206 3.50 21.98 -5.14
C ASP A 206 4.77 22.23 -4.32
N SER A 207 5.22 23.48 -4.26
CA SER A 207 6.43 23.85 -3.52
C SER A 207 6.28 23.64 -2.01
N PHE A 208 5.12 23.96 -1.43
CA PHE A 208 4.83 23.64 -0.02
C PHE A 208 4.73 22.14 0.22
N TYR A 209 4.17 21.40 -0.73
CA TYR A 209 4.08 19.94 -0.67
C TYR A 209 5.47 19.29 -0.66
N GLU A 210 6.38 19.73 -1.53
CA GLU A 210 7.78 19.24 -1.57
C GLU A 210 8.58 19.61 -0.31
N LEU A 211 8.15 20.64 0.43
CA LEU A 211 8.71 21.00 1.75
C LEU A 211 8.08 20.20 2.91
N ASP A 212 7.23 19.20 2.62
CA ASP A 212 6.42 18.47 3.60
C ASP A 212 5.47 19.37 4.43
N MET A 213 5.20 20.59 3.97
CA MET A 213 4.31 21.56 4.61
C MET A 213 2.88 21.37 4.11
N LEU A 214 2.32 20.17 4.33
CA LEU A 214 1.05 19.72 3.74
C LEU A 214 -0.14 20.61 4.12
N ASP A 215 -0.19 21.11 5.36
CA ASP A 215 -1.22 22.06 5.82
C ASP A 215 -1.18 23.38 5.07
N GLN A 216 0.01 23.79 4.61
CA GLN A 216 0.20 25.02 3.86
C GLN A 216 -0.03 24.79 2.37
N ALA A 217 0.24 23.59 1.83
CA ALA A 217 0.01 23.26 0.42
C ALA A 217 -1.49 23.27 0.05
N LYS A 218 -2.32 22.66 0.90
CA LYS A 218 -3.77 22.51 0.70
C LYS A 218 -4.51 23.81 0.31
N PRO A 219 -4.39 24.93 1.05
CA PRO A 219 -5.14 26.15 0.73
C PRO A 219 -4.79 26.75 -0.64
N PHE A 220 -3.55 26.56 -1.16
CA PHE A 220 -3.21 27.02 -2.50
C PHE A 220 -3.96 26.22 -3.58
N TYR A 221 -4.03 24.90 -3.42
CA TYR A 221 -4.81 24.04 -4.29
C TYR A 221 -6.30 24.37 -4.25
N GLU A 222 -6.89 24.51 -3.06
CA GLU A 222 -8.29 24.91 -2.90
C GLU A 222 -8.58 26.27 -3.55
N LYS A 223 -7.63 27.20 -3.44
CA LYS A 223 -7.75 28.51 -4.08
C LYS A 223 -7.71 28.41 -5.61
N VAL A 224 -6.98 27.47 -6.22
CA VAL A 224 -7.08 27.21 -7.67
C VAL A 224 -8.50 26.78 -8.04
N LEU A 225 -9.12 25.87 -7.27
CA LEU A 225 -10.48 25.41 -7.54
C LEU A 225 -11.53 26.52 -7.40
N LYS A 226 -11.29 27.47 -6.48
CA LYS A 226 -12.20 28.59 -6.21
C LYS A 226 -12.03 29.74 -7.19
N ASP A 227 -10.81 30.25 -7.34
CA ASP A 227 -10.52 31.50 -8.04
C ASP A 227 -10.21 31.27 -9.53
N TYR A 228 -9.84 30.04 -9.92
CA TYR A 228 -9.48 29.65 -11.29
C TYR A 228 -10.24 28.40 -11.76
N SER A 229 -11.54 28.35 -11.46
CA SER A 229 -12.40 27.18 -11.71
C SER A 229 -12.57 26.78 -13.19
N ALA A 230 -12.28 27.69 -14.12
CA ALA A 230 -12.28 27.43 -15.57
C ALA A 230 -10.92 26.97 -16.12
N SER A 231 -9.88 26.94 -15.28
CA SER A 231 -8.51 26.65 -15.71
C SER A 231 -8.28 25.16 -15.92
N PRO A 232 -7.42 24.75 -16.88
CA PRO A 232 -7.03 23.34 -17.07
C PRO A 232 -6.42 22.67 -15.84
N GLU A 233 -5.87 23.45 -14.91
CA GLU A 233 -5.24 23.00 -13.66
C GLU A 233 -6.23 22.37 -12.69
N VAL A 234 -7.54 22.67 -12.79
CA VAL A 234 -8.56 22.17 -11.85
C VAL A 234 -8.53 20.65 -11.71
N VAL A 235 -8.34 19.92 -12.82
CA VAL A 235 -8.27 18.46 -12.81
C VAL A 235 -7.01 18.00 -12.07
N LYS A 236 -5.85 18.60 -12.36
CA LYS A 236 -4.56 18.27 -11.73
C LYS A 236 -4.60 18.55 -10.23
N VAL A 237 -5.21 19.67 -9.84
CA VAL A 237 -5.32 20.12 -8.45
C VAL A 237 -6.18 19.18 -7.61
N LYS A 238 -7.28 18.64 -8.14
CA LYS A 238 -8.09 17.64 -7.43
C LYS A 238 -7.27 16.41 -7.05
N VAL A 239 -6.46 15.91 -7.98
CA VAL A 239 -5.54 14.78 -7.73
C VAL A 239 -4.48 15.14 -6.70
N LYS A 240 -3.92 16.36 -6.77
CA LYS A 240 -2.93 16.84 -5.79
C LYS A 240 -3.50 16.96 -4.38
N LEU A 241 -4.74 17.42 -4.23
CA LEU A 241 -5.43 17.46 -2.93
C LEU A 241 -5.61 16.07 -2.34
N GLN A 242 -5.98 15.08 -3.15
CA GLN A 242 -6.06 13.70 -2.69
C GLN A 242 -4.70 13.21 -2.17
N ARG A 243 -3.62 13.45 -2.91
CA ARG A 243 -2.25 13.09 -2.49
C ARG A 243 -1.81 13.77 -1.19
N VAL A 244 -2.25 15.01 -0.94
CA VAL A 244 -2.01 15.69 0.33
C VAL A 244 -2.63 14.92 1.50
N GLU A 245 -3.88 14.49 1.36
CA GLU A 245 -4.57 13.74 2.41
C GLU A 245 -3.99 12.33 2.60
N GLU A 246 -3.63 11.64 1.52
CA GLU A 246 -2.95 10.34 1.56
C GLU A 246 -1.63 10.43 2.32
N ARG A 247 -0.76 11.39 1.96
CA ARG A 247 0.53 11.59 2.63
C ARG A 247 0.37 11.98 4.09
N LYS A 248 -0.66 12.76 4.45
CA LYS A 248 -0.98 13.06 5.85
C LYS A 248 -1.35 11.80 6.64
N ASN A 249 -2.21 10.95 6.08
CA ASN A 249 -2.61 9.70 6.73
C ASN A 249 -1.42 8.75 6.92
N GLU A 250 -0.53 8.66 5.92
CA GLU A 250 0.72 7.89 6.04
C GLU A 250 1.62 8.40 7.18
N LEU A 251 1.75 9.72 7.30
CA LEU A 251 2.54 10.34 8.39
C LEU A 251 1.88 10.12 9.75
N ALA A 252 0.55 10.16 9.84
CA ALA A 252 -0.19 9.86 11.06
C ALA A 252 -0.02 8.40 11.49
N GLY A 253 -0.20 7.44 10.58
CA GLY A 253 -0.03 6.01 10.87
C GLY A 253 1.40 5.63 11.26
N LYS A 254 2.42 6.30 10.69
CA LYS A 254 3.81 6.15 11.14
C LYS A 254 4.04 6.67 12.56
N ASN A 255 3.41 7.79 12.93
CA ASN A 255 3.54 8.35 14.27
C ASN A 255 2.86 7.48 15.34
N GLU A 256 1.73 6.84 15.01
CA GLU A 256 1.06 5.86 15.88
C GLU A 256 1.92 4.60 16.07
N ALA A 257 2.48 4.04 15.00
CA ALA A 257 3.38 2.88 15.09
C ALA A 257 4.66 3.15 15.91
N VAL A 258 5.16 4.40 15.90
CA VAL A 258 6.31 4.82 16.72
C VAL A 258 5.94 5.01 18.21
N GLN A 259 4.68 5.33 18.51
CA GLN A 259 4.21 5.43 19.90
C GLN A 259 3.94 4.06 20.53
N ASP A 260 3.37 3.10 19.78
CA ASP A 260 3.17 1.73 20.25
C ASP A 260 4.49 1.01 20.55
N ASN A 261 5.56 1.32 19.80
CA ASN A 261 6.88 0.74 20.02
C ASN A 261 7.65 1.33 21.23
N LYS A 262 7.06 2.26 21.99
CA LYS A 262 7.59 2.71 23.30
C LYS A 262 7.00 1.94 24.48
N HIS A 263 5.99 1.09 24.27
CA HIS A 263 5.39 0.25 25.32
C HIS A 263 5.66 -1.25 25.15
N THR A 264 6.43 -1.66 24.13
CA THR A 264 6.87 -3.04 23.89
C THR A 264 8.31 -3.28 24.35
N ALA A 265 8.69 -2.77 25.52
CA ALA A 265 9.75 -3.43 26.27
C ALA A 265 9.15 -4.73 26.81
N TYR A 266 9.37 -5.83 26.09
CA TYR A 266 9.03 -7.18 26.56
C TYR A 266 9.44 -7.32 28.04
N PRO A 267 8.55 -7.75 28.94
CA PRO A 267 9.01 -8.22 30.24
C PRO A 267 9.88 -9.45 29.95
N ILE A 268 11.18 -9.36 30.20
CA ILE A 268 12.01 -10.54 30.36
C ILE A 268 11.58 -11.16 31.68
N GLU A 269 10.49 -11.91 31.68
CA GLU A 269 10.27 -12.91 32.72
C GLU A 269 11.36 -13.97 32.52
N THR A 270 12.31 -13.92 33.44
CA THR A 270 13.53 -14.71 33.47
C THR A 270 13.13 -16.18 33.64
N ILE A 271 13.74 -17.07 32.83
CA ILE A 271 13.58 -18.54 32.84
C ILE A 271 13.79 -19.17 34.26
N GLU A 272 14.29 -18.40 35.23
CA GLU A 272 14.45 -18.79 36.64
C GLU A 272 13.14 -18.96 37.43
N GLN A 273 12.02 -18.36 37.01
CA GLN A 273 10.75 -18.53 37.77
C GLN A 273 10.05 -19.88 37.54
N GLN A 274 10.49 -20.67 36.56
CA GLN A 274 9.96 -22.03 36.34
C GLN A 274 10.77 -23.13 37.04
N ARG A 275 11.87 -22.79 37.74
CA ARG A 275 12.74 -23.77 38.42
C ARG A 275 12.50 -23.91 39.93
N THR A 276 11.55 -23.18 40.52
CA THR A 276 11.30 -23.21 41.96
C THR A 276 9.84 -23.48 42.30
N LYS A 277 9.36 -24.71 42.04
CA LYS A 277 8.34 -25.32 42.89
C LYS A 277 8.80 -26.70 43.35
N PRO A 278 8.74 -27.01 44.66
CA PRO A 278 9.16 -28.31 45.19
C PRO A 278 8.10 -29.39 44.94
N ASP A 279 8.60 -30.62 44.85
CA ASP A 279 7.88 -31.87 44.68
C ASP A 279 6.73 -32.05 45.69
N ILE A 280 5.61 -32.62 45.22
CA ILE A 280 4.77 -33.50 46.04
C ILE A 280 4.75 -34.86 45.36
N GLU A 281 5.29 -35.82 46.09
CA GLU A 281 5.55 -37.21 45.75
C GLU A 281 4.29 -38.04 45.42
N ASN A 282 4.53 -39.05 44.57
CA ASN A 282 3.99 -40.42 44.59
C ASN A 282 2.47 -40.64 44.67
N ASN A 283 1.90 -41.29 43.64
CA ASN A 283 1.81 -42.77 43.60
C ASN A 283 1.04 -43.23 42.35
N ILE A 284 1.75 -43.67 41.31
CA ILE A 284 1.17 -44.53 40.26
C ILE A 284 2.14 -45.69 40.06
N GLU A 285 1.87 -46.78 40.78
CA GLU A 285 2.42 -48.09 40.47
C GLU A 285 1.96 -48.51 39.07
N ILE A 286 2.93 -48.87 38.24
CA ILE A 286 2.74 -49.45 36.93
C ILE A 286 2.64 -50.97 37.12
N PRO A 287 1.48 -51.63 36.88
CA PRO A 287 1.46 -53.06 36.76
C PRO A 287 2.08 -53.47 35.41
N VAL A 288 3.24 -54.10 35.50
CA VAL A 288 3.88 -54.87 34.43
C VAL A 288 2.98 -56.06 34.09
N GLY A 289 2.55 -56.16 32.84
CA GLY A 289 1.74 -57.28 32.32
C GLY A 289 2.21 -57.70 30.93
N ASP A 290 3.11 -58.67 30.90
CA ASP A 290 3.47 -59.64 29.85
C ASP A 290 3.06 -59.35 28.39
N VAL A 291 3.99 -58.78 27.61
CA VAL A 291 4.02 -58.98 26.17
C VAL A 291 4.75 -60.30 25.89
N LYS A 292 4.00 -61.30 25.45
CA LYS A 292 4.53 -62.57 24.95
C LYS A 292 5.52 -62.33 23.81
N LYS A 293 6.76 -62.81 23.99
CA LYS A 293 7.73 -63.06 22.92
C LYS A 293 7.27 -64.28 22.12
N SER A 294 6.54 -64.04 21.05
CA SER A 294 6.49 -64.94 19.89
C SER A 294 5.85 -64.16 18.76
N ASP A 295 6.67 -63.67 17.83
CA ASP A 295 6.50 -63.90 16.40
C ASP A 295 7.23 -62.81 15.61
N LEU A 296 8.09 -63.31 14.71
CA LEU A 296 8.62 -62.68 13.50
C LEU A 296 9.99 -62.00 13.62
N GLU A 297 11.00 -62.87 13.57
CA GLU A 297 12.10 -62.74 12.62
C GLU A 297 11.57 -62.34 11.22
N PHE A 298 12.13 -61.27 10.64
CA PHE A 298 12.84 -61.22 9.34
C PHE A 298 13.14 -59.78 8.96
#